data_AF-A0A814X860-F1
#
_entry.id   AF-A0A814X860-F1
#
_cell.length_a   1.000
_cell.length_b   1.000
_cell.length_c   1.000
_cell.angle_alpha   90.00
_cell.angle_beta   90.00
_cell.angle_gamma   90.00
#
_symmetry.space_group_name_H-M   'P 1'
#
loop_
_entity.id
_entity.type
_entity.pdbx_description
1 polymer ?
#
loop_
_entity_poly.entity_id
_entity_poly.type
_entity_poly.pdbx_seq_one_letter_code
_entity_poly.pdbx_strand_id
1 'polypeptide(L)'
;VAERSMSGREDGVDDMLHAHILQLLHIYKDTQTRSQVLVLVTGDGNRNDNKTSFPDTLERVLTSDWSVELWSWKQSLNQCYFGIQKFFPSRMTIKYLDSYRNNITFIQ
;
A
#
# COMPACT_ATOMS: atom_id res chain seq x y z
N VAL A 1 -3.41 -33.53 -16.00
CA VAL A 1 -4.60 -33.37 -15.14
C VAL A 1 -4.18 -32.42 -14.04
N ALA A 2 -4.66 -31.18 -14.08
CA ALA A 2 -4.28 -30.14 -13.14
C ALA A 2 -5.04 -30.36 -11.81
N GLU A 3 -4.30 -30.65 -10.75
CA GLU A 3 -4.84 -30.63 -9.39
C GLU A 3 -5.16 -29.18 -9.03
N ARG A 4 -6.46 -28.88 -8.98
CA ARG A 4 -6.98 -27.66 -8.38
C ARG A 4 -6.67 -27.70 -6.89
N SER A 5 -5.80 -26.81 -6.42
CA SER A 5 -5.69 -26.54 -4.99
C SER A 5 -6.99 -25.92 -4.51
N MET A 6 -7.82 -26.72 -3.85
CA MET A 6 -8.98 -26.26 -3.08
C MET A 6 -8.50 -25.56 -1.81
N SER A 7 -7.96 -24.36 -1.97
CA SER A 7 -7.79 -23.39 -0.91
C SER A 7 -8.45 -22.13 -1.45
N GLY A 8 -9.41 -21.55 -0.73
CA GLY A 8 -9.94 -20.22 -1.02
C GLY A 8 -8.89 -19.13 -0.75
N ARG A 9 -7.67 -19.35 -1.23
CA ARG A 9 -6.58 -18.40 -1.25
C ARG A 9 -6.93 -17.38 -2.31
N GLU A 10 -6.95 -16.13 -1.89
CA GLU A 10 -7.01 -14.97 -2.78
C GLU A 10 -5.71 -14.93 -3.58
N ASP A 11 -5.64 -15.69 -4.68
CA ASP A 11 -4.46 -15.70 -5.54
C ASP A 11 -4.41 -14.41 -6.35
N GLY A 12 -3.38 -13.60 -6.09
CA GLY A 12 -3.00 -12.45 -6.94
C GLY A 12 -3.74 -11.14 -6.68
N VAL A 13 -4.50 -11.01 -5.59
CA VAL A 13 -5.15 -9.73 -5.22
C VAL A 13 -4.10 -8.64 -5.00
N ASP A 14 -3.03 -8.94 -4.26
CA ASP A 14 -1.94 -7.99 -4.02
C ASP A 14 -1.23 -7.63 -5.33
N ASP A 15 -0.97 -8.60 -6.20
CA ASP A 15 -0.33 -8.36 -7.49
C ASP A 15 -1.19 -7.45 -8.39
N MET A 16 -2.52 -7.61 -8.37
CA MET A 16 -3.45 -6.70 -9.05
C MET A 16 -3.39 -5.29 -8.47
N LEU A 17 -3.35 -5.13 -7.15
CA LEU A 17 -3.25 -3.82 -6.51
C LEU A 17 -1.93 -3.15 -6.85
N HIS A 18 -0.81 -3.88 -6.80
CA HIS A 18 0.50 -3.38 -7.23
C HIS A 18 0.46 -2.92 -8.69
N ALA A 19 -0.07 -3.73 -9.60
CA ALA A 19 -0.18 -3.40 -11.01
C ALA A 19 -1.04 -2.15 -11.25
N HIS A 20 -2.15 -2.02 -10.52
CA HIS A 20 -3.02 -0.86 -10.62
C HIS A 20 -2.34 0.43 -10.16
N ILE A 21 -1.62 0.40 -9.03
CA ILE A 21 -0.84 1.56 -8.55
C ILE A 21 0.18 1.98 -9.61
N LEU A 22 0.93 1.02 -10.18
CA LEU A 22 1.93 1.31 -11.22
C LEU A 22 1.30 1.85 -12.51
N GLN A 23 0.12 1.34 -12.89
CA GLN A 23 -0.64 1.84 -14.02
C GLN A 23 -1.08 3.30 -13.81
N LEU A 24 -1.56 3.65 -12.61
CA LEU A 24 -1.94 5.02 -12.27
C LEU A 24 -0.74 5.96 -12.38
N LEU A 25 0.42 5.59 -11.82
CA LEU A 25 1.64 6.38 -11.96
C LEU A 25 2.00 6.62 -13.43
N HIS A 26 1.81 5.63 -14.29
CA HIS A 26 2.07 5.79 -15.72
C HIS A 26 1.09 6.76 -16.39
N ILE A 27 -0.21 6.65 -16.11
CA ILE A 27 -1.25 7.52 -16.70
C ILE A 27 -1.04 8.98 -16.32
N TYR A 28 -0.62 9.23 -15.07
CA TYR A 28 -0.50 10.57 -14.51
C TYR A 28 0.93 11.12 -14.52
N LYS A 29 1.89 10.45 -15.17
CA LYS A 29 3.29 10.88 -15.19
C LYS A 29 3.50 12.31 -15.76
N ASP A 30 2.65 12.71 -16.71
CA ASP A 30 2.76 13.98 -17.42
C ASP A 30 1.84 15.08 -16.85
N THR A 31 1.03 14.76 -15.83
CA THR A 31 0.14 15.75 -15.21
C THR A 31 0.92 16.61 -14.21
N GLN A 32 1.56 17.68 -14.69
CA GLN A 32 2.38 18.57 -13.85
C GLN A 32 1.58 19.52 -12.93
N THR A 33 0.25 19.52 -13.00
CA THR A 33 -0.57 20.59 -12.41
C THR A 33 -1.20 20.24 -11.07
N ARG A 34 -1.13 18.99 -10.59
CA ARG A 34 -1.72 18.58 -9.31
C ARG A 34 -0.85 17.56 -8.58
N SER A 35 -0.45 17.89 -7.36
CA SER A 35 0.10 16.90 -6.43
C SER A 35 -1.01 15.91 -6.08
N GLN A 36 -0.74 14.63 -6.30
CA GLN A 36 -1.70 13.54 -6.08
C GLN A 36 -1.42 12.85 -4.75
N VAL A 37 -2.42 12.19 -4.19
CA VAL A 37 -2.30 11.46 -2.93
C VAL A 37 -2.76 10.02 -3.12
N LEU A 38 -1.86 9.06 -2.86
CA LEU A 38 -2.21 7.65 -2.74
C LEU A 38 -2.61 7.35 -1.30
N VAL A 39 -3.85 6.90 -1.11
CA VAL A 39 -4.31 6.36 0.18
C VAL A 39 -4.24 4.84 0.10
N LEU A 40 -3.40 4.21 0.91
CA LEU A 40 -3.28 2.76 0.97
C LEU A 40 -3.65 2.26 2.37
N VAL A 41 -4.55 1.27 2.43
CA VAL A 41 -4.92 0.61 3.68
C VAL A 41 -4.27 -0.76 3.71
N THR A 42 -3.18 -0.91 4.47
CA THR A 42 -2.49 -2.20 4.61
C THR A 42 -1.65 -2.26 5.88
N GLY A 43 -1.43 -3.45 6.42
CA GLY A 43 -0.36 -3.74 7.38
C GLY A 43 0.81 -4.51 6.77
N ASP A 44 0.66 -5.00 5.54
CA ASP A 44 1.61 -5.90 4.91
C ASP A 44 2.82 -5.16 4.33
N GLY A 45 3.93 -5.22 5.05
CA GLY A 45 5.22 -4.71 4.60
C GLY A 45 6.17 -5.79 4.09
N ASN A 46 5.68 -6.97 3.69
CA ASN A 46 6.52 -8.04 3.20
C ASN A 46 7.24 -7.64 1.90
N ARG A 47 8.55 -7.85 1.82
CA ARG A 47 9.31 -7.68 0.57
C ARG A 47 9.37 -9.02 -0.13
N ASN A 48 8.83 -9.11 -1.34
CA ASN A 48 8.53 -10.38 -1.99
C ASN A 48 9.67 -10.89 -2.91
N ASP A 49 10.93 -10.91 -2.42
CA ASP A 49 12.12 -11.47 -3.10
C ASP A 49 12.08 -11.48 -4.64
N ASN A 50 12.26 -10.30 -5.25
CA ASN A 50 12.20 -10.00 -6.70
C ASN A 50 10.80 -9.91 -7.34
N LYS A 51 9.72 -10.07 -6.58
CA LYS A 51 8.36 -9.69 -6.98
C LYS A 51 8.00 -8.31 -6.40
N THR A 52 7.00 -7.68 -7.00
CA THR A 52 6.46 -6.41 -6.50
C THR A 52 5.88 -6.55 -5.09
N SER A 53 6.05 -5.50 -4.29
CA SER A 53 5.51 -5.40 -2.94
C SER A 53 4.91 -4.02 -2.66
N PHE A 54 4.10 -3.91 -1.61
CA PHE A 54 3.55 -2.62 -1.18
C PHE A 54 4.66 -1.61 -0.82
N PRO A 55 5.72 -1.97 -0.06
CA PRO A 55 6.86 -1.07 0.14
C PRO A 55 7.46 -0.53 -1.17
N ASP A 56 7.71 -1.40 -2.15
CA ASP A 56 8.35 -0.99 -3.41
C ASP A 56 7.43 -0.08 -4.25
N THR A 57 6.12 -0.36 -4.24
CA THR A 57 5.15 0.49 -4.95
C THR A 57 4.99 1.85 -4.26
N LEU A 58 4.99 1.91 -2.93
CA LEU A 58 4.98 3.17 -2.18
C LEU A 58 6.21 4.03 -2.46
N GLU A 59 7.40 3.42 -2.46
CA GLU A 59 8.65 4.12 -2.79
C GLU A 59 8.57 4.72 -4.20
N ARG A 60 8.06 3.97 -5.18
CA ARG A 60 7.84 4.48 -6.55
C ARG A 60 6.88 5.67 -6.58
N VAL A 61 5.74 5.57 -5.90
CA VAL A 61 4.74 6.65 -5.79
C VAL A 61 5.38 7.91 -5.20
N LEU A 62 6.12 7.77 -4.10
CA LEU A 62 6.83 8.88 -3.46
C LEU A 62 7.90 9.48 -4.37
N THR A 63 8.61 8.68 -5.17
CA THR A 63 9.57 9.22 -6.15
C THR A 63 8.91 9.97 -7.32
N SER A 64 7.63 9.68 -7.62
CA SER A 64 6.84 10.34 -8.68
C SER A 64 6.15 11.63 -8.22
N ASP A 65 6.59 12.23 -7.12
CA ASP A 65 6.05 13.46 -6.53
C ASP A 65 4.59 13.39 -6.04
N TRP A 66 4.14 12.19 -5.73
CA TRP A 66 2.88 11.96 -5.03
C TRP A 66 3.12 11.92 -3.52
N SER A 67 2.08 12.26 -2.76
CA SER A 67 2.03 11.98 -1.32
C SER A 67 1.37 10.63 -1.07
N VAL A 68 1.66 10.02 0.08
CA VAL A 68 1.11 8.75 0.53
C VAL A 68 0.49 8.91 1.92
N GLU A 69 -0.73 8.43 2.07
CA GLU A 69 -1.35 8.16 3.36
C GLU A 69 -1.47 6.66 3.56
N LEU A 70 -0.65 6.11 4.46
CA LEU A 70 -0.71 4.71 4.85
C LEU A 70 -1.62 4.57 6.07
N TRP A 71 -2.71 3.85 5.91
CA TRP A 71 -3.64 3.51 6.99
C TRP A 71 -3.44 2.06 7.40
N SER A 72 -3.32 1.81 8.70
CA SER A 72 -3.12 0.46 9.23
C SER A 72 -3.65 0.31 10.65
N TRP A 73 -3.91 -0.92 11.08
CA TRP A 73 -4.02 -1.19 12.52
C TRP A 73 -2.62 -1.10 13.14
N LYS A 74 -2.50 -0.40 14.26
CA LYS A 74 -1.20 -0.21 14.92
C LYS A 74 -0.47 -1.52 15.21
N GLN A 75 -1.23 -2.55 15.58
CA GLN A 75 -0.68 -3.87 15.91
C GLN A 75 -0.13 -4.65 14.70
N SER A 76 -0.62 -4.38 13.49
CA SER A 76 -0.23 -5.11 12.28
C SER A 76 0.71 -4.33 11.37
N LEU A 77 0.97 -3.06 11.68
CA LEU A 77 1.81 -2.21 10.85
C LEU A 77 3.25 -2.72 10.86
N ASN A 78 3.75 -3.11 9.69
CA ASN A 78 5.15 -3.49 9.52
C ASN A 78 6.09 -2.29 9.77
N GLN A 79 7.22 -2.53 10.45
CA GLN A 79 8.16 -1.47 10.79
C GLN A 79 8.89 -0.86 9.59
N CYS A 80 8.94 -1.54 8.44
CA CYS A 80 9.62 -1.04 7.24
C CYS A 80 9.07 0.33 6.81
N TYR A 81 7.78 0.59 7.02
CA TYR A 81 7.13 1.84 6.67
C TYR A 81 7.64 3.05 7.46
N PHE A 82 8.11 2.86 8.70
CA PHE A 82 8.78 3.95 9.43
C PHE A 82 10.11 4.32 8.80
N GLY A 83 10.80 3.36 8.18
CA GLY A 83 11.99 3.61 7.38
C GLY A 83 11.66 4.49 6.18
N ILE A 84 10.65 4.10 5.38
CA ILE A 84 10.19 4.86 4.21
C ILE A 84 9.74 6.27 4.61
N GLN A 85 8.97 6.40 5.70
CA GLN A 85 8.51 7.70 6.19
C GLN A 85 9.68 8.62 6.57
N LYS A 86 10.75 8.10 7.16
CA LYS A 86 11.94 8.90 7.49
C LYS A 86 12.64 9.46 6.25
N PHE A 87 12.62 8.73 5.13
CA PHE A 87 13.15 9.21 3.85
C PHE A 87 12.24 10.23 3.18
N PHE A 88 10.92 10.16 3.42
CA PHE A 88 9.91 11.04 2.82
C PHE A 88 9.00 11.72 3.85
N PRO A 89 9.54 12.49 4.81
CA PRO A 89 8.79 12.94 6.00
C PRO A 89 7.65 13.91 5.70
N SER A 90 7.75 14.71 4.62
CA SER A 90 6.72 15.66 4.21
C SER A 90 5.65 15.06 3.28
N ARG A 91 5.91 13.87 2.72
CA ARG A 91 5.05 13.26 1.69
C ARG A 91 4.45 11.94 2.12
N MET A 92 4.92 11.32 3.20
CA MET A 92 4.34 10.11 3.75
C MET A 92 3.77 10.35 5.14
N THR A 93 2.50 10.02 5.33
CA THR A 93 1.85 10.00 6.64
C THR A 93 1.35 8.60 6.97
N ILE A 94 1.55 8.19 8.22
CA ILE A 94 1.03 6.93 8.74
C ILE A 94 -0.11 7.26 9.69
N LYS A 95 -1.29 6.70 9.44
CA LYS A 95 -2.51 6.91 10.22
C LYS A 95 -3.01 5.57 10.75
N TYR A 96 -3.53 5.59 11.97
CA TYR A 96 -3.98 4.38 12.66
C TYR A 96 -5.50 4.24 12.59
N LEU A 97 -5.97 3.04 12.25
CA LEU A 97 -7.39 2.69 12.22
C LEU A 97 -7.99 2.45 13.61
N ASP A 98 -7.15 2.27 14.63
CA ASP A 98 -7.53 1.90 15.99
C ASP A 98 -8.65 2.77 16.58
N SER A 99 -8.58 4.10 16.40
CA SER A 99 -9.60 5.05 16.87
C SER A 99 -10.97 4.87 16.20
N TYR A 100 -11.01 4.20 15.05
CA TYR A 100 -12.20 3.98 14.25
C TYR A 100 -12.72 2.54 14.35
N ARG A 101 -12.11 1.69 15.19
CA ARG A 101 -12.39 0.26 15.25
C ARG A 101 -13.88 -0.07 15.35
N ASN A 102 -14.60 0.61 16.23
CA ASN A 102 -16.03 0.37 16.45
C ASN A 102 -16.93 0.86 15.30
N ASN A 103 -16.41 1.70 14.40
CA ASN A 103 -17.15 2.23 13.26
C ASN A 103 -16.91 1.41 11.97
N ILE A 104 -15.79 0.70 11.89
CA ILE A 104 -15.35 0.00 10.67
C ILE A 104 -15.25 -1.51 10.81
N THR A 105 -15.49 -2.03 12.02
CA THR A 105 -15.56 -3.48 12.27
C THR A 105 -16.93 -3.83 12.84
N PHE A 106 -17.43 -5.02 12.49
CA PHE A 106 -18.73 -5.52 12.94
C PHE A 106 -18.62 -6.42 14.17
N ILE A 107 -17.45 -6.43 14.82
CA ILE A 107 -17.17 -7.28 15.98
C ILE A 107 -17.62 -6.51 17.22
N GLN A 108 -18.71 -6.98 17.84
CA GLN A 108 -19.14 -6.57 19.18
C GLN A 108 -18.16 -7.08 20.24
#